data_AF-A0A950PQB9-F1
#
_entry.id   AF-A0A950PQB9-F1
#
_cell.length_a   1.000
_cell.length_b   1.000
_cell.length_c   1.000
_cell.angle_alpha   90.00
_cell.angle_beta   90.00
_cell.angle_gamma   90.00
#
_symmetry.space_group_name_H-M   'P 1'
#
loop_
_entity.id
_entity.type
_entity.pdbx_description
1 polymer ?
#
loop_
_entity_poly.entity_id
_entity_poly.type
_entity_poly.pdbx_seq_one_letter_code
_entity_poly.pdbx_strand_id
1 'polypeptide(L)'
;MDLARTDGSTIGNLPPDWADMHGWRELAAAVSRVYRSLPSSQRKEAAILASNYGEAAAIDFFGAQYGLPPVISGHNQYWLWGTRGYSGNVIIDVHGECDRDARLFRTHRVAAHFSNPWGRPFENGFPISVCEGITTPLASFWPKLRNYNQIKEATRMLRP
;
A
#
# COMPACT_ATOMS: atom_id res chain seq x y z
N MET A 1 19.44 -30.30 -7.88
CA MET A 1 19.53 -29.66 -6.56
C MET A 1 18.35 -28.72 -6.49
N ASP A 2 17.28 -29.17 -5.85
CA ASP A 2 15.94 -28.57 -5.94
C ASP A 2 15.84 -27.45 -4.89
N LEU A 3 16.20 -26.23 -5.30
CA LEU A 3 16.08 -25.06 -4.45
C LEU A 3 14.65 -24.52 -4.55
N ALA A 4 14.04 -24.26 -3.40
CA ALA A 4 12.76 -23.58 -3.19
C ALA A 4 11.51 -24.46 -3.17
N ARG A 5 11.36 -25.22 -2.08
CA ARG A 5 10.03 -25.44 -1.47
C ARG A 5 10.11 -25.17 0.01
N THR A 6 9.55 -24.05 0.45
CA THR A 6 9.29 -23.80 1.88
C THR A 6 7.82 -23.59 2.20
N ASP A 7 6.93 -23.21 1.26
CA ASP A 7 5.55 -22.91 1.65
C ASP A 7 4.47 -22.98 0.54
N GLY A 8 4.62 -23.79 -0.50
CA GLY A 8 3.53 -23.99 -1.49
C GLY A 8 3.00 -22.72 -2.18
N SER A 9 3.72 -21.59 -2.11
CA SER A 9 3.38 -20.35 -2.77
C SER A 9 3.71 -20.39 -4.27
N THR A 10 3.03 -19.54 -5.05
CA THR A 10 3.23 -19.39 -6.49
C THR A 10 4.72 -19.19 -6.81
N ILE A 11 5.25 -19.92 -7.80
CA ILE A 11 6.67 -19.85 -8.16
C ILE A 11 6.97 -18.46 -8.76
N GLY A 12 7.58 -17.60 -7.95
CA GLY A 12 8.21 -16.36 -8.41
C GLY A 12 9.58 -16.63 -9.03
N ASN A 13 10.22 -15.58 -9.54
CA ASN A 13 11.57 -15.69 -10.13
C ASN A 13 12.67 -15.96 -9.07
N LEU A 14 12.35 -15.85 -7.78
CA LEU A 14 13.26 -16.06 -6.65
C LEU A 14 12.58 -16.87 -5.54
N PRO A 15 13.38 -17.55 -4.68
CA PRO A 15 12.87 -18.11 -3.43
C PRO A 15 12.16 -17.04 -2.57
N PRO A 16 11.12 -17.39 -1.80
CA PRO A 16 10.30 -16.44 -1.04
C PRO A 16 11.10 -15.42 -0.21
N ASP A 17 12.08 -15.89 0.58
CA ASP A 17 12.89 -15.03 1.45
C ASP A 17 13.69 -13.96 0.67
N TRP A 18 14.07 -14.28 -0.57
CA TRP A 18 14.82 -13.38 -1.45
C TRP A 18 13.88 -12.44 -2.18
N ALA A 19 12.71 -12.94 -2.59
CA ALA A 19 11.68 -12.13 -3.22
C ALA A 19 11.16 -11.03 -2.28
N ASP A 20 11.09 -11.29 -0.97
CA ASP A 20 10.72 -10.30 0.06
C ASP A 20 11.72 -9.14 0.18
N MET A 21 12.94 -9.26 -0.37
CA MET A 21 14.00 -8.24 -0.28
C MET A 21 14.04 -7.29 -1.48
N HIS A 22 13.05 -7.35 -2.39
CA HIS A 22 13.06 -6.61 -3.64
C HIS A 22 11.82 -5.73 -3.84
N GLY A 23 11.93 -4.74 -4.74
CA GLY A 23 10.82 -3.84 -5.09
C GLY A 23 10.63 -2.64 -4.17
N TRP A 24 11.27 -2.60 -3.00
CA TRP A 24 11.04 -1.55 -2.00
C TRP A 24 11.43 -0.14 -2.50
N ARG A 25 12.58 -0.02 -3.16
CA ARG A 25 13.06 1.26 -3.73
C ARG A 25 12.20 1.69 -4.91
N GLU A 26 11.85 0.75 -5.77
CA GLU A 26 11.01 0.96 -6.95
C GLU A 26 9.59 1.38 -6.53
N LEU A 27 9.05 0.79 -5.47
CA LEU A 27 7.75 1.14 -4.90
C LEU A 27 7.76 2.57 -4.38
N ALA A 28 8.74 2.93 -3.53
CA ALA A 28 8.87 4.30 -3.03
C ALA A 28 9.02 5.31 -4.18
N ALA A 29 9.80 4.97 -5.21
CA ALA A 29 9.94 5.79 -6.40
C ALA A 29 8.60 5.93 -7.17
N ALA A 30 7.85 4.85 -7.33
CA ALA A 30 6.54 4.86 -7.98
C ALA A 30 5.53 5.73 -7.23
N VAL A 31 5.42 5.56 -5.91
CA VAL A 31 4.58 6.39 -5.04
C VAL A 31 5.00 7.85 -5.12
N SER A 32 6.31 8.15 -5.17
CA SER A 32 6.79 9.52 -5.33
C SER A 32 6.36 10.17 -6.65
N ARG A 33 6.29 9.41 -7.75
CA ARG A 33 5.80 9.94 -9.03
C ARG A 33 4.32 10.26 -8.97
N VAL A 34 3.52 9.40 -8.33
CA VAL A 34 2.09 9.65 -8.09
C VAL A 34 1.89 10.86 -7.17
N TYR A 35 2.62 10.94 -6.06
CA TYR A 35 2.54 12.08 -5.13
C TYR A 35 2.89 13.40 -5.81
N ARG A 36 3.94 13.42 -6.64
CA ARG A 36 4.38 14.64 -7.35
C ARG A 36 3.45 15.05 -8.48
N SER A 37 2.70 14.13 -9.07
CA SER A 37 1.73 14.44 -10.13
C SER A 37 0.42 15.06 -9.62
N LEU A 38 0.17 15.01 -8.30
CA LEU A 38 -0.97 15.70 -7.70
C LEU A 38 -0.85 17.23 -7.83
N PRO A 39 -1.97 17.95 -8.05
CA PRO A 39 -2.05 19.39 -7.86
C PRO A 39 -1.48 19.82 -6.50
N SER A 40 -0.83 20.98 -6.45
CA SER A 40 -0.12 21.44 -5.25
C SER A 40 -0.99 21.55 -4.00
N SER A 41 -2.27 21.88 -4.15
CA SER A 41 -3.26 21.90 -3.06
C SER A 41 -3.54 20.51 -2.50
N GLN A 42 -3.82 19.54 -3.39
CA GLN A 42 -4.07 18.15 -3.02
C GLN A 42 -2.83 17.48 -2.43
N ARG A 43 -1.66 17.73 -3.01
CA ARG A 43 -0.39 17.14 -2.58
C ARG A 43 -0.05 17.47 -1.12
N LYS A 44 -0.39 18.68 -0.65
CA LYS A 44 -0.15 19.11 0.74
C LYS A 44 -1.02 18.39 1.77
N GLU A 45 -2.20 17.93 1.38
CA GLU A 45 -3.13 17.21 2.27
C GLU A 45 -3.13 15.70 2.05
N ALA A 46 -2.45 15.21 1.00
CA ALA A 46 -2.45 13.81 0.61
C ALA A 46 -1.79 12.91 1.66
N ALA A 47 -2.53 11.91 2.12
CA ALA A 47 -1.98 10.80 2.88
C ALA A 47 -1.53 9.68 1.94
N ILE A 48 -0.47 8.96 2.30
CA ILE A 48 -0.10 7.70 1.63
C ILE A 48 -0.56 6.56 2.54
N LEU A 49 -1.49 5.75 2.05
CA LEU A 49 -2.03 4.59 2.76
C LEU A 49 -1.47 3.31 2.13
N ALA A 50 -0.66 2.58 2.89
CA ALA A 50 -0.09 1.30 2.44
C ALA A 50 -0.92 0.12 2.96
N SER A 51 -1.09 -0.91 2.12
CA SER A 51 -1.92 -2.08 2.43
C SER A 51 -1.31 -2.96 3.52
N ASN A 52 0.02 -3.00 3.60
CA ASN A 52 0.77 -3.86 4.51
C ASN A 52 1.99 -3.18 5.14
N TYR A 53 2.58 -3.85 6.14
CA TYR A 53 3.68 -3.34 6.95
C TYR A 53 4.98 -3.16 6.14
N GLY A 54 5.31 -4.11 5.25
CA GLY A 54 6.50 -4.06 4.41
C GLY A 54 6.44 -2.91 3.41
N GLU A 55 5.30 -2.73 2.74
CA GLU A 55 5.06 -1.58 1.86
C GLU A 55 5.18 -0.25 2.60
N ALA A 56 4.53 -0.16 3.77
CA ALA A 56 4.57 1.04 4.59
C ALA A 56 6.00 1.40 5.00
N ALA A 57 6.76 0.41 5.49
CA ALA A 57 8.15 0.57 5.89
C ALA A 57 9.06 0.92 4.70
N ALA A 58 8.87 0.29 3.54
CA ALA A 58 9.63 0.58 2.33
C ALA A 58 9.43 2.03 1.88
N ILE A 59 8.18 2.51 1.85
CA ILE A 59 7.87 3.87 1.44
C ILE A 59 8.34 4.88 2.49
N ASP A 60 8.16 4.64 3.79
CA ASP A 60 8.68 5.55 4.83
C ASP A 60 10.20 5.68 4.75
N PHE A 61 10.92 4.56 4.59
CA PHE A 61 12.37 4.56 4.59
C PHE A 61 12.95 5.13 3.29
N PHE A 62 12.57 4.60 2.13
CA PHE A 62 13.12 5.05 0.84
C PHE A 62 12.44 6.29 0.28
N GLY A 63 11.25 6.64 0.78
CA GLY A 63 10.50 7.82 0.38
C GLY A 63 11.07 9.14 0.90
N ALA A 64 11.85 9.10 1.99
CA ALA A 64 12.46 10.27 2.60
C ALA A 64 13.28 11.09 1.59
N GLN A 65 14.07 10.42 0.74
CA GLN A 65 14.87 11.09 -0.31
C GLN A 65 14.01 11.82 -1.36
N TYR A 66 12.73 11.43 -1.50
CA TYR A 66 11.80 12.04 -2.43
C TYR A 66 10.96 13.16 -1.80
N GLY A 67 11.11 13.39 -0.48
CA GLY A 67 10.28 14.31 0.28
C GLY A 67 8.85 13.79 0.47
N LEU A 68 8.65 12.48 0.48
CA LEU A 68 7.34 11.90 0.79
C LEU A 68 6.97 12.19 2.24
N PRO A 69 5.69 12.48 2.53
CA PRO A 69 5.24 12.64 3.88
C PRO A 69 5.16 11.27 4.58
N PRO A 70 5.11 11.22 5.92
CA PRO A 70 5.03 9.96 6.64
C PRO A 70 3.80 9.13 6.24
N VAL A 71 4.03 7.84 6.00
CA VAL A 71 3.04 6.86 5.55
C VAL A 71 2.15 6.44 6.72
N ILE A 72 0.89 6.11 6.39
CA ILE A 72 -0.07 5.49 7.29
C ILE A 72 -0.41 4.08 6.81
N SER A 73 -0.72 3.18 7.73
CA SER A 73 -1.21 1.84 7.41
C SER A 73 -2.03 1.29 8.57
N GLY A 74 -3.00 0.44 8.25
CA GLY A 74 -3.73 -0.32 9.24
C GLY A 74 -2.98 -1.53 9.80
N HIS A 75 -1.78 -1.83 9.28
CA HIS A 75 -1.04 -3.04 9.62
C HIS A 75 -0.02 -2.80 10.77
N ASN A 76 -0.06 -3.64 11.80
CA ASN A 76 0.89 -3.68 12.92
C ASN A 76 1.05 -2.30 13.59
N GLN A 77 2.28 -1.88 13.88
CA GLN A 77 2.55 -0.64 14.62
C GLN A 77 2.10 0.63 13.88
N TYR A 78 1.97 0.60 12.55
CA TYR A 78 1.43 1.75 11.82
C TYR A 78 0.00 2.06 12.26
N TRP A 79 -0.78 1.06 12.64
CA TRP A 79 -2.13 1.28 13.17
C TRP A 79 -2.09 2.08 14.48
N LEU A 80 -1.13 1.77 15.36
CA LEU A 80 -0.93 2.45 16.63
C LEU A 80 -0.46 3.90 16.45
N TRP A 81 0.28 4.18 15.37
CA TRP A 81 0.71 5.55 15.02
C TRP A 81 -0.43 6.42 14.45
N GLY A 82 -1.56 5.80 14.08
CA GLY A 82 -2.77 6.51 13.75
C GLY A 82 -2.74 7.22 12.39
N THR A 83 -3.69 8.13 12.21
CA THR A 83 -3.89 8.87 10.95
C THR A 83 -2.89 10.00 10.73
N ARG A 84 -1.99 10.27 11.68
CA ARG A 84 -1.00 11.38 11.63
C ARG A 84 -1.60 12.75 11.29
N GLY A 85 -2.87 12.98 11.64
CA GLY A 85 -3.58 14.23 11.38
C GLY A 85 -4.14 14.38 9.96
N TYR A 86 -4.00 13.37 9.09
CA TYR A 86 -4.62 13.41 7.77
C TYR A 86 -6.15 13.32 7.86
N SER A 87 -6.83 14.14 7.08
CA SER A 87 -8.29 14.10 6.93
C SER A 87 -8.77 12.87 6.16
N GLY A 88 -7.91 12.34 5.27
CA GLY A 88 -8.25 11.35 4.25
C GLY A 88 -8.92 11.93 3.01
N ASN A 89 -9.00 13.27 2.87
CA ASN A 89 -9.65 13.88 1.71
C ASN A 89 -8.94 13.55 0.38
N VAL A 90 -7.62 13.36 0.43
CA VAL A 90 -6.81 12.84 -0.68
C VAL A 90 -5.97 11.69 -0.13
N ILE A 91 -6.14 10.49 -0.68
CA ILE A 91 -5.37 9.30 -0.31
C ILE A 91 -4.69 8.74 -1.54
N ILE A 92 -3.39 8.54 -1.47
CA ILE A 92 -2.65 7.66 -2.36
C ILE A 92 -2.71 6.27 -1.75
N ASP A 93 -3.55 5.42 -2.32
CA ASP A 93 -3.79 4.06 -1.85
C ASP A 93 -2.85 3.09 -2.57
N VAL A 94 -1.95 2.48 -1.81
CA VAL A 94 -0.92 1.58 -2.31
C VAL A 94 -1.38 0.15 -2.07
N HIS A 95 -1.55 -0.59 -3.17
CA HIS A 95 -2.02 -1.98 -3.14
C HIS A 95 -3.39 -2.14 -2.47
N GLY A 96 -4.22 -1.11 -2.58
CA GLY A 96 -5.57 -1.08 -2.04
C GLY A 96 -6.62 -0.82 -3.11
N GLU A 97 -7.86 -0.93 -2.66
CA GLU A 97 -9.05 -0.69 -3.44
C GLU A 97 -9.79 0.46 -2.74
N CYS A 98 -9.60 1.70 -3.22
CA CYS A 98 -10.38 2.89 -2.79
C CYS A 98 -11.89 2.60 -2.67
N ASP A 99 -12.38 1.63 -3.45
CA ASP A 99 -13.78 1.24 -3.60
C ASP A 99 -14.23 0.03 -2.77
N ARG A 100 -13.37 -0.57 -1.93
CA ARG A 100 -13.71 -1.80 -1.18
C ARG A 100 -14.96 -1.67 -0.31
N ASP A 101 -15.18 -0.47 0.23
CA ASP A 101 -16.42 -0.07 0.86
C ASP A 101 -17.13 0.89 -0.10
N ALA A 102 -18.05 0.36 -0.90
CA ALA A 102 -18.76 1.13 -1.92
C ALA A 102 -19.25 2.47 -1.34
N ARG A 103 -18.66 3.58 -1.83
CA ARG A 103 -18.90 4.99 -1.47
C ARG A 103 -18.05 5.59 -0.32
N LEU A 104 -16.95 4.98 0.09
CA LEU A 104 -16.04 5.65 1.04
C LEU A 104 -15.43 6.92 0.46
N PHE A 105 -15.18 6.97 -0.86
CA PHE A 105 -14.69 8.15 -1.56
C PHE A 105 -15.68 8.61 -2.64
N ARG A 106 -15.65 9.91 -2.96
CA ARG A 106 -16.46 10.49 -4.05
C ARG A 106 -15.92 10.09 -5.41
N THR A 107 -14.59 10.10 -5.56
CA THR A 107 -13.91 9.73 -6.80
C THR A 107 -12.67 8.91 -6.48
N HIS A 108 -12.32 8.00 -7.37
CA HIS A 108 -11.03 7.33 -7.35
C HIS A 108 -10.53 7.17 -8.80
N ARG A 109 -9.21 7.04 -8.95
CA ARG A 109 -8.58 6.68 -10.22
C ARG A 109 -7.30 5.91 -9.98
N VAL A 110 -7.01 4.95 -10.85
CA VAL A 110 -5.70 4.30 -10.87
C VAL A 110 -4.68 5.28 -11.45
N ALA A 111 -3.62 5.58 -10.69
CA ALA A 111 -2.57 6.52 -11.08
C ALA A 111 -1.33 5.83 -11.67
N ALA A 112 -1.06 4.60 -11.21
CA ALA A 112 0.01 3.75 -11.70
C ALA A 112 -0.32 2.28 -11.39
N HIS A 113 0.37 1.36 -12.07
CA HIS A 113 0.51 -0.02 -11.61
C HIS A 113 1.94 -0.24 -11.15
N PHE A 114 2.11 -0.93 -10.03
CA PHE A 114 3.41 -1.31 -9.54
C PHE A 114 3.68 -2.78 -9.85
N SER A 115 4.88 -3.04 -10.37
CA SER A 115 5.36 -4.37 -10.66
C SER A 115 6.86 -4.46 -10.43
N ASN A 116 7.31 -5.55 -9.84
CA ASN A 116 8.71 -5.93 -9.80
C ASN A 116 8.83 -7.42 -10.11
N PRO A 117 9.56 -7.82 -11.18
CA PRO A 117 9.67 -9.22 -11.57
C PRO A 117 10.38 -10.08 -10.53
N TRP A 118 11.14 -9.47 -9.61
CA TRP A 118 11.88 -10.15 -8.55
C TRP A 118 11.16 -10.14 -7.20
N GLY A 119 10.04 -9.42 -7.08
CA GLY A 119 9.24 -9.37 -5.86
C GLY A 119 8.32 -10.59 -5.70
N ARG A 120 7.62 -10.66 -4.55
CA ARG A 120 6.61 -11.70 -4.33
C ARG A 120 5.52 -11.60 -5.40
N PRO A 121 5.02 -12.73 -5.96
CA PRO A 121 3.98 -12.69 -6.98
C PRO A 121 2.72 -11.92 -6.57
N PHE A 122 2.34 -11.98 -5.28
CA PHE A 122 1.19 -11.26 -4.75
C PHE A 122 1.47 -9.76 -4.49
N GLU A 123 2.73 -9.31 -4.50
CA GLU A 123 3.13 -7.89 -4.41
C GLU A 123 3.45 -7.32 -5.81
N ASN A 124 2.85 -7.89 -6.85
CA ASN A 124 3.14 -7.54 -8.23
C ASN A 124 1.84 -7.32 -9.01
N GLY A 125 1.83 -6.31 -9.88
CA GLY A 125 0.69 -6.00 -10.74
C GLY A 125 -0.45 -5.28 -10.03
N PHE A 126 -0.22 -4.72 -8.84
CA PHE A 126 -1.26 -4.03 -8.08
C PHE A 126 -1.35 -2.54 -8.45
N PRO A 127 -2.53 -1.92 -8.32
CA PRO A 127 -2.70 -0.50 -8.59
C PRO A 127 -2.15 0.37 -7.44
N ILE A 128 -1.63 1.53 -7.82
CA ILE A 128 -1.49 2.70 -6.93
C ILE A 128 -2.58 3.68 -7.36
N SER A 129 -3.55 3.90 -6.49
CA SER A 129 -4.74 4.70 -6.78
C SER A 129 -4.72 6.03 -6.04
N VAL A 130 -5.40 7.02 -6.59
CA VAL A 130 -5.71 8.28 -5.88
C VAL A 130 -7.20 8.30 -5.60
N CYS A 131 -7.55 8.32 -4.31
CA CYS A 131 -8.92 8.43 -3.82
C CYS A 131 -9.16 9.84 -3.30
N GLU A 132 -10.31 10.43 -3.62
CA GLU A 132 -10.62 11.81 -3.26
C GLU A 132 -12.03 11.95 -2.68
N GLY A 133 -12.15 12.84 -1.71
CA GLY A 133 -13.43 13.18 -1.11
C GLY A 133 -13.99 12.08 -0.24
N ILE A 134 -13.25 11.70 0.80
CA ILE A 134 -13.73 10.72 1.77
C ILE A 134 -15.08 11.17 2.36
N THR A 135 -16.07 10.27 2.38
CA THR A 135 -17.45 10.55 2.82
C THR A 135 -17.61 10.40 4.33
N THR A 136 -16.70 9.67 4.97
CA THR A 136 -16.61 9.48 6.41
C THR A 136 -15.22 9.96 6.87
N PRO A 137 -15.08 10.71 7.97
CA PRO A 137 -13.77 11.13 8.46
C PRO A 137 -12.80 9.94 8.62
N LEU A 138 -11.56 10.08 8.17
CA LEU A 138 -10.56 9.01 8.24
C LEU A 138 -10.40 8.47 9.66
N ALA A 139 -10.44 9.34 10.69
CA ALA A 139 -10.37 8.94 12.08
C ALA A 139 -11.50 7.98 12.50
N SER A 140 -12.71 8.16 11.97
CA SER A 140 -13.85 7.27 12.21
C SER A 140 -13.73 5.95 11.47
N PHE A 141 -13.06 5.95 10.30
CA PHE A 141 -12.77 4.75 9.53
C PHE A 141 -11.58 3.96 10.07
N TRP A 142 -10.62 4.63 10.70
CA TRP A 142 -9.34 4.08 11.16
C TRP A 142 -9.44 2.79 12.02
N PRO A 143 -10.39 2.64 12.96
CA PRO A 143 -10.54 1.40 13.71
C PRO A 143 -10.79 0.18 12.83
N LYS A 144 -11.42 0.34 11.66
CA LYS A 144 -11.70 -0.75 10.71
C LYS A 144 -10.47 -1.20 9.94
N LEU A 145 -9.42 -0.38 9.89
CA LEU A 145 -8.18 -0.71 9.21
C LEU A 145 -7.25 -1.60 10.03
N ARG A 146 -7.51 -1.79 11.34
CA ARG A 146 -6.65 -2.58 12.23
C ARG A 146 -6.42 -3.99 11.71
N ASN A 147 -5.17 -4.33 11.45
CA ASN A 147 -4.75 -5.62 10.98
C ASN A 147 -3.43 -6.04 11.66
N TYR A 148 -3.38 -7.24 12.22
CA TYR A 148 -2.16 -7.85 12.77
C TYR A 148 -1.82 -9.19 12.09
N ASN A 149 -2.54 -9.55 11.03
CA ASN A 149 -2.33 -10.79 10.31
C ASN A 149 -1.13 -10.64 9.38
N GLN A 150 -0.26 -11.65 9.38
CA GLN A 150 1.04 -11.63 8.69
C GLN A 150 0.94 -11.23 7.21
N ILE A 151 -0.09 -11.68 6.47
CA ILE A 151 -0.35 -11.28 5.07
C ILE A 151 -1.86 -11.40 4.82
N LYS A 152 -2.48 -10.41 4.14
CA LYS A 152 -3.94 -10.35 3.93
C LYS A 152 -4.52 -11.38 2.96
N GLU A 153 -3.74 -12.36 2.47
CA GLU A 153 -4.15 -13.20 1.33
C GLU A 153 -4.24 -14.72 1.60
N ALA A 154 -3.89 -15.23 2.79
CA ALA A 154 -4.19 -16.64 3.10
C ALA A 154 -5.70 -16.96 3.14
N THR A 155 -6.56 -15.93 3.20
CA THR A 155 -8.02 -16.09 3.27
C THR A 155 -8.74 -15.82 1.94
N ARG A 156 -8.03 -15.43 0.87
CA ARG A 156 -8.65 -15.15 -0.45
C ARG A 156 -8.65 -16.35 -1.39
N MET A 157 -7.74 -17.31 -1.22
CA MET A 157 -7.72 -18.57 -1.99
C MET A 157 -8.72 -19.63 -1.50
N LEU A 158 -9.46 -19.38 -0.41
CA LEU A 158 -10.34 -20.37 0.24
C LEU A 158 -11.80 -19.91 0.39
N ARG A 159 -12.29 -19.00 -0.46
CA ARG A 159 -13.74 -18.83 -0.61
C ARG A 159 -14.19 -19.54 -1.89
N PRO A 160 -15.19 -20.45 -1.80
CA PRO A 160 -15.70 -21.19 -2.95
C PRO A 160 -16.34 -20.28 -3.99
#